data_AF-A0A147J3G3-F1
#
_entry.id   AF-A0A147J3G3-F1
#
_cell.length_a   1.000
_cell.length_b   1.000
_cell.length_c   1.000
_cell.angle_alpha   90.00
_cell.angle_beta   90.00
_cell.angle_gamma   90.00
#
_symmetry.space_group_name_H-M   'P 1'
#
loop_
_entity.id
_entity.type
_entity.pdbx_description
1 polymer ?
#
loop_
_entity_poly.entity_id
_entity_poly.type
_entity_poly.pdbx_seq_one_letter_code
_entity_poly.pdbx_strand_id
1 'polypeptide(L)'
;MKIFTAAAFAASLFASVAVHAEERETVSMTVRHGDLDLRRADHRAQLDARIRRAAMIACGTVTADLRQNDDIARCRREMTADAAVKVAALSASRVQLASNH
;
A
#
# COMPACT_ATOMS: atom_id res chain seq x y z
N MET A 1 -4.55 -65.24 6.03
CA MET A 1 -4.21 -64.37 7.18
C MET A 1 -4.08 -62.95 6.65
N LYS A 2 -4.91 -62.02 7.15
CA LYS A 2 -4.98 -60.61 6.71
C LYS A 2 -3.91 -59.80 7.44
N ILE A 3 -3.08 -59.08 6.69
CA ILE A 3 -2.05 -58.19 7.24
C ILE A 3 -2.64 -56.77 7.18
N PHE A 4 -2.86 -56.15 8.34
CA PHE A 4 -3.31 -54.76 8.46
C PHE A 4 -2.07 -53.90 8.72
N THR A 5 -1.66 -53.11 7.74
CA THR A 5 -0.61 -52.09 7.90
C THR A 5 -1.26 -50.75 8.24
N ALA A 6 -1.14 -50.33 9.50
CA ALA A 6 -1.54 -49.01 9.96
C ALA A 6 -0.46 -47.98 9.58
N ALA A 7 -0.78 -47.06 8.67
CA ALA A 7 0.06 -45.90 8.39
C ALA A 7 -0.34 -44.76 9.35
N ALA A 8 0.56 -44.43 10.28
CA ALA A 8 0.41 -43.29 11.17
C ALA A 8 0.66 -41.99 10.38
N PHE A 9 -0.39 -41.23 10.10
CA PHE A 9 -0.28 -39.87 9.59
C PHE A 9 0.05 -38.94 10.75
N ALA A 10 1.31 -38.49 10.82
CA ALA A 10 1.71 -37.37 11.66
C ALA A 10 1.07 -36.08 11.10
N ALA A 11 -0.05 -35.68 11.68
CA ALA A 11 -0.68 -34.40 11.38
C ALA A 11 0.16 -33.27 12.01
N SER A 12 0.87 -32.53 11.17
CA SER A 12 1.56 -31.30 11.53
C SER A 12 0.54 -30.26 12.02
N LEU A 13 0.63 -29.92 13.30
CA LEU A 13 -0.09 -28.80 13.90
C LEU A 13 0.47 -27.50 13.31
N PHE A 14 -0.13 -27.00 12.23
CA PHE A 14 0.02 -25.60 11.86
C PHE A 14 -0.72 -24.76 12.91
N ALA A 15 0.01 -24.32 13.93
CA ALA A 15 -0.45 -23.29 14.84
C ALA A 15 -0.68 -22.01 14.02
N SER A 16 -1.93 -21.74 13.68
CA SER A 16 -2.36 -20.46 13.15
C SER A 16 -2.13 -19.41 14.22
N VAL A 17 -1.03 -18.65 14.10
CA VAL A 17 -0.86 -17.38 14.81
C VAL A 17 -2.01 -16.48 14.39
N ALA A 18 -3.00 -16.33 15.26
CA ALA A 18 -4.03 -15.33 15.12
C ALA A 18 -3.37 -13.95 15.21
N VAL A 19 -3.02 -13.39 14.05
CA VAL A 19 -2.73 -11.96 13.95
C VAL A 19 -4.04 -11.26 14.27
N HIS A 20 -4.15 -10.74 15.48
CA HIS A 20 -5.15 -9.73 15.81
C HIS A 20 -4.84 -8.51 14.94
N ALA A 21 -5.42 -8.48 13.74
CA ALA A 21 -5.50 -7.28 12.95
C ALA A 21 -6.43 -6.34 13.72
N GLU A 22 -5.83 -5.44 14.49
CA GLU A 22 -6.51 -4.23 14.93
C GLU A 22 -7.22 -3.66 13.70
N GLU A 23 -8.52 -3.40 13.80
CA GLU A 23 -9.35 -2.94 12.69
C GLU A 23 -8.88 -1.55 12.28
N ARG A 24 -7.87 -1.51 11.40
CA ARG A 24 -7.22 -0.27 10.97
C ARG A 24 -8.21 0.51 10.11
N GLU A 25 -8.48 1.75 10.51
CA GLU A 25 -9.23 2.67 9.68
C GLU A 25 -8.53 2.81 8.32
N THR A 26 -9.24 2.45 7.25
CA THR A 26 -8.70 2.56 5.90
C THR A 26 -8.98 3.96 5.37
N VAL A 27 -7.93 4.77 5.23
CA VAL A 27 -8.01 6.10 4.61
C VAL A 27 -7.68 6.03 3.12
N SER A 28 -8.39 6.82 2.32
CA SER A 28 -8.12 6.93 0.89
C SER A 28 -8.34 8.36 0.39
N MET A 29 -7.53 8.78 -0.59
CA MET A 29 -7.69 10.06 -1.26
C MET A 29 -7.36 9.95 -2.75
N THR A 30 -8.19 10.61 -3.56
CA THR A 30 -7.97 10.71 -5.00
C THR A 30 -7.06 11.89 -5.32
N VAL A 31 -6.00 11.65 -6.08
CA VAL A 31 -5.08 12.70 -6.55
C VAL A 31 -5.22 12.85 -8.06
N ARG A 32 -5.61 14.05 -8.52
CA ARG A 32 -5.68 14.36 -9.94
C ARG A 32 -4.27 14.49 -10.54
N HIS A 33 -4.05 13.77 -11.64
CA HIS A 33 -2.77 13.77 -12.37
C HIS A 33 -2.91 13.93 -13.89
N GLY A 34 -4.13 14.03 -14.43
CA GLY A 34 -4.38 14.10 -15.88
C GLY A 34 -3.80 15.34 -16.57
N ASP A 35 -3.50 16.37 -15.79
CA ASP A 35 -2.84 17.61 -16.22
C ASP A 35 -1.30 17.52 -16.22
N LEU A 36 -0.73 16.37 -15.85
CA LEU A 36 0.72 16.19 -15.69
C LEU A 36 1.31 15.21 -16.70
N ASP A 37 2.26 15.68 -17.51
CA ASP A 37 3.14 14.79 -18.27
C ASP A 37 4.21 14.16 -17.37
N LEU A 38 3.95 12.94 -16.89
CA LEU A 38 4.87 12.18 -16.01
C LEU A 38 6.21 11.78 -16.66
N ARG A 39 6.41 12.03 -17.96
CA ARG A 39 7.74 11.91 -18.60
C ARG A 39 8.67 13.04 -18.17
N ARG A 40 8.12 14.19 -17.77
CA ARG A 40 8.90 15.35 -17.32
C ARG A 40 9.18 15.31 -15.82
N ALA A 41 10.41 15.66 -15.44
CA ALA A 41 10.85 15.63 -14.05
C ALA A 41 10.10 16.62 -13.15
N ASP A 42 9.83 17.83 -13.64
CA ASP A 42 9.10 18.88 -12.93
C ASP A 42 7.62 18.49 -12.68
N HIS A 43 6.97 17.88 -13.66
CA HIS A 43 5.61 17.37 -13.51
C HIS A 43 5.53 16.18 -12.56
N ARG A 44 6.55 15.29 -12.53
CA ARG A 44 6.65 14.24 -11.51
C ARG A 44 6.80 14.82 -10.10
N ALA A 45 7.66 15.84 -9.94
CA ALA A 45 7.82 16.53 -8.66
C ALA A 45 6.52 17.22 -8.22
N GLN A 46 5.75 17.75 -9.17
CA GLN A 46 4.43 18.32 -8.87
C GLN A 46 3.43 17.26 -8.41
N LEU A 47 3.40 16.08 -9.06
CA LEU A 47 2.56 14.97 -8.61
C LEU A 47 2.94 14.51 -7.20
N ASP A 48 4.24 14.36 -6.93
CA ASP A 48 4.77 13.98 -5.62
C ASP A 48 4.36 14.98 -4.53
N ALA A 49 4.42 16.30 -4.81
CA ALA A 49 3.92 17.32 -3.89
C ALA A 49 2.41 17.19 -3.64
N ARG A 50 1.60 16.86 -4.66
CA ARG A 50 0.15 16.61 -4.49
C ARG A 50 -0.11 15.37 -3.65
N ILE A 51 0.64 14.29 -3.84
CA ILE A 51 0.55 13.06 -3.04
C ILE A 51 0.87 13.35 -1.58
N ARG A 52 1.98 14.04 -1.28
CA ARG A 52 2.32 14.44 0.09
C ARG A 52 1.21 15.28 0.72
N ARG A 53 0.62 16.21 -0.03
CA ARG A 53 -0.51 17.01 0.46
C ARG A 53 -1.75 16.17 0.76
N ALA A 54 -2.09 15.22 -0.12
CA ALA A 54 -3.18 14.30 0.12
C ALA A 54 -2.93 13.44 1.38
N ALA A 55 -1.74 12.89 1.54
CA ALA A 55 -1.39 12.13 2.75
C ALA A 55 -1.50 12.98 4.02
N MET A 56 -1.11 14.26 3.99
CA MET A 56 -1.31 15.18 5.12
C MET A 56 -2.78 15.43 5.44
N ILE A 57 -3.65 15.54 4.42
CA ILE A 57 -5.09 15.76 4.61
C ILE A 57 -5.76 14.49 5.16
N ALA A 58 -5.47 13.33 4.57
CA ALA A 58 -6.07 12.05 4.96
C ALA A 58 -5.65 11.59 6.37
N CYS A 59 -4.37 11.73 6.70
CA CYS A 59 -3.83 11.25 7.97
C CYS A 59 -3.93 12.28 9.11
N GLY A 60 -4.35 13.53 8.83
CA GLY A 60 -4.41 14.59 9.82
C GLY A 60 -3.07 15.28 10.11
N THR A 61 -3.07 16.20 11.09
CA THR A 61 -1.94 17.06 11.48
C THR A 61 -1.39 16.70 12.85
N VAL A 62 -0.12 17.05 13.10
CA VAL A 62 0.56 16.82 14.39
C VAL A 62 -0.26 17.40 15.54
N THR A 63 -0.37 16.64 16.63
CA THR A 63 -1.11 16.97 17.86
C THR A 63 -0.18 16.99 19.08
N ALA A 64 -0.73 17.23 20.27
CA ALA A 64 0.01 17.15 21.52
C ALA A 64 0.31 15.71 21.98
N ASP A 65 -0.37 14.70 21.42
CA ASP A 65 -0.17 13.29 21.77
C ASP A 65 0.92 12.67 20.87
N LEU A 66 2.02 12.23 21.49
CA LEU A 66 3.15 11.62 20.79
C LEU A 66 2.77 10.30 20.09
N ARG A 67 1.91 9.48 20.71
CA ARG A 67 1.46 8.22 20.11
C ARG A 67 0.62 8.49 18.88
N GLN A 68 -0.27 9.48 18.97
CA GLN A 68 -1.05 9.91 17.82
C GLN A 68 -0.14 10.43 16.69
N ASN A 69 0.91 11.18 17.03
CA ASN A 69 1.88 11.65 16.03
C ASN A 69 2.64 10.52 15.34
N ASP A 70 3.00 9.46 16.07
CA ASP A 70 3.62 8.27 15.50
C ASP A 70 2.67 7.54 14.53
N ASP A 71 1.39 7.45 14.88
CA ASP A 71 0.35 6.89 14.02
C ASP A 71 0.14 7.73 12.76
N ILE A 72 0.09 9.06 12.88
CA ILE A 72 0.02 10.00 11.75
C ILE A 72 1.25 9.85 10.84
N ALA A 73 2.44 9.76 11.43
CA ALA A 73 3.69 9.59 10.68
C ALA A 73 3.71 8.25 9.95
N ARG A 74 3.24 7.17 10.58
CA ARG A 74 3.08 5.86 9.95
C ARG A 74 2.10 5.93 8.79
N CYS A 75 0.91 6.48 8.99
CA CYS A 75 -0.12 6.65 7.96
C CYS A 75 0.44 7.39 6.73
N ARG A 76 1.14 8.50 6.93
CA ARG A 76 1.72 9.28 5.81
C ARG A 76 2.77 8.50 5.03
N ARG A 77 3.61 7.71 5.72
CA ARG A 77 4.60 6.83 5.07
C ARG A 77 3.91 5.74 4.26
N GLU A 78 2.91 5.07 4.84
CA GLU A 78 2.14 4.01 4.19
C GLU A 78 1.39 4.53 2.94
N MET A 79 0.69 5.66 3.06
CA MET A 79 0.00 6.29 1.91
C MET A 79 0.96 6.72 0.81
N THR A 80 2.14 7.24 1.15
CA THR A 80 3.14 7.66 0.15
C THR A 80 3.75 6.44 -0.55
N ALA A 81 4.00 5.35 0.18
CA ALA A 81 4.50 4.10 -0.38
C ALA A 81 3.48 3.45 -1.33
N ASP A 82 2.21 3.39 -0.92
CA ASP A 82 1.10 2.92 -1.77
C ASP A 82 0.96 3.78 -3.03
N ALA A 83 1.03 5.11 -2.90
CA ALA A 83 0.99 6.01 -4.04
C ALA A 83 2.17 5.79 -5.01
N ALA A 84 3.37 5.49 -4.51
CA ALA A 84 4.53 5.19 -5.36
C ALA A 84 4.29 3.94 -6.23
N VAL A 85 3.70 2.89 -5.67
CA VAL A 85 3.31 1.68 -6.42
C VAL A 85 2.30 2.03 -7.51
N LYS A 86 1.28 2.83 -7.18
CA LYS A 86 0.26 3.27 -8.16
C LYS A 86 0.83 4.13 -9.27
N VAL A 87 1.76 5.05 -8.96
CA VAL A 87 2.43 5.89 -9.97
C VAL A 87 3.33 5.06 -10.89
N ALA A 88 4.03 4.05 -10.35
CA ALA A 88 4.81 3.11 -11.17
C ALA A 88 3.90 2.35 -12.16
N ALA A 89 2.73 1.89 -11.70
CA ALA A 89 1.74 1.23 -12.56
C ALA A 89 1.24 2.15 -13.69
N LEU A 90 0.97 3.43 -13.42
CA LEU A 90 0.57 4.41 -14.44
C LEU A 90 1.61 4.58 -15.56
N SER A 91 2.89 4.39 -15.24
CA SER A 91 3.97 4.47 -16.22
C SER A 91 4.05 3.19 -17.06
N ALA A 92 3.90 2.03 -16.43
CA ALA A 92 3.91 0.72 -17.10
C ALA A 92 2.73 0.54 -18.07
N SER A 93 1.51 0.91 -17.65
CA SER A 93 0.33 0.82 -18.52
C SER A 93 0.47 1.68 -19.78
N ARG A 94 1.14 2.84 -19.68
CA ARG A 94 1.40 3.71 -20.84
C ARG A 94 2.34 3.05 -21.86
N VAL A 95 3.34 2.30 -21.41
CA VAL A 95 4.26 1.57 -22.30
C VAL A 95 3.51 0.47 -23.06
N GLN A 96 2.61 -0.27 -22.38
CA GLN A 96 1.79 -1.30 -23.02
C GLN A 96 0.85 -0.72 -24.09
N LEU A 97 0.19 0.41 -23.80
CA LEU A 97 -0.64 1.12 -24.78
C LEU A 97 0.17 1.58 -26.01
N ALA A 98 1.38 2.08 -25.80
CA ALA A 98 2.26 2.52 -26.90
C ALA A 98 2.85 1.38 -27.74
N SER A 99 2.90 0.15 -27.21
CA SER A 99 3.45 -1.03 -27.90
C SER A 99 2.42 -1.75 -28.79
N ASN A 100 1.13 -1.42 -28.68
CA ASN A 100 0.04 -2.06 -29.42
C ASN A 100 -0.39 -1.26 -30.67
N HIS A 101 0.44 -0.32 -31.12
CA HIS A 101 0.31 0.49 -32.33
C HIS A 101 1.62 0.46 -33.11
#